data_AF-A0A352VFR0-F1
#
_entry.id   AF-A0A352VFR0-F1
#
_cell.length_a   1.000
_cell.length_b   1.000
_cell.length_c   1.000
_cell.angle_alpha   90.00
_cell.angle_beta   90.00
_cell.angle_gamma   90.00
#
_symmetry.space_group_name_H-M   'P 1'
#
loop_
_entity.id
_entity.type
_entity.pdbx_description
1 polymer ?
#
loop_
_entity_poly.entity_id
_entity_poly.type
_entity_poly.pdbx_seq_one_letter_code
_entity_poly.pdbx_strand_id
1 'polypeptide(L)'
;MSNIKNRHYIKIIFLFILILNSISIFSCKRTRIPEKIETIQLKMTQPPKELSLWGVTKYSDLKLREELSDESSVLRYLTHGSLVEIIKRNDSITLFDGKRDYWYYVKSDSLTGWIFGAYIDIFNDIISAERKCEQILFNTYEKPLE
;
A
#
# COMPACT_ATOMS: atom_id res chain seq x y z
N MET A 1 84.79 41.33 22.10
CA MET A 1 83.48 41.82 21.62
C MET A 1 82.54 40.65 21.36
N SER A 2 82.06 39.94 22.40
CA SER A 2 81.27 38.70 22.24
C SER A 2 80.13 38.49 23.26
N ASN A 3 79.81 39.47 24.11
CA ASN A 3 78.80 39.29 25.18
C ASN A 3 77.43 39.97 24.93
N ILE A 4 77.26 40.67 23.80
CA ILE A 4 76.00 41.38 23.48
C ILE A 4 75.00 40.44 22.78
N LYS A 5 75.46 39.58 21.84
CA LYS A 5 74.57 38.65 21.12
C LYS A 5 73.88 37.63 22.04
N ASN A 6 74.57 37.08 23.04
CA ASN A 6 73.97 36.14 24.00
C ASN A 6 72.88 36.78 24.87
N ARG A 7 73.02 38.07 25.23
CA ARG A 7 72.01 38.78 26.02
C ARG A 7 70.74 39.06 25.21
N HIS A 8 70.88 39.32 23.91
CA HIS A 8 69.72 39.44 23.01
C HIS A 8 69.07 38.07 22.74
N TYR A 9 69.86 37.01 22.57
CA TYR A 9 69.34 35.66 22.34
C TYR A 9 68.55 35.12 23.54
N ILE A 10 69.04 35.35 24.76
CA ILE A 10 68.33 34.98 26.00
C ILE A 10 67.01 35.76 26.14
N LYS A 11 66.99 37.06 25.80
CA LYS A 11 65.76 37.86 25.82
C LYS A 11 64.73 37.39 24.78
N ILE A 12 65.17 36.99 23.58
CA ILE A 12 64.30 36.48 22.53
C ILE A 12 63.69 35.13 22.93
N ILE A 13 64.49 34.23 23.52
CA ILE A 13 63.99 32.95 24.05
C ILE A 13 62.97 33.18 25.17
N PHE A 14 63.24 34.10 26.10
CA PHE A 14 62.31 34.39 27.19
C PHE A 14 60.99 35.00 26.69
N LEU A 15 61.03 35.84 25.65
CA LEU A 15 59.85 36.39 25.01
C LEU A 15 59.02 35.29 24.32
N PHE A 16 59.68 34.33 23.66
CA PHE A 16 59.02 33.22 22.97
C PHE A 16 58.33 32.26 23.95
N ILE A 17 58.94 32.00 25.12
CA ILE A 17 58.36 31.18 26.19
C ILE A 17 57.13 31.86 26.82
N LEU A 18 57.16 33.19 26.97
CA LEU A 18 56.00 33.97 27.43
C LEU A 18 54.84 33.93 26.43
N ILE A 19 55.13 33.97 25.13
CA ILE A 19 54.11 33.89 24.07
C ILE A 19 53.52 32.47 24.00
N LEU A 20 54.34 31.42 24.11
CA LEU A 20 53.86 30.03 24.11
C LEU A 20 52.95 29.69 25.30
N ASN A 21 53.16 30.32 26.47
CA ASN A 21 52.30 30.11 27.65
C ASN A 21 50.95 30.84 27.57
N SER A 22 50.77 31.78 26.64
CA SER A 22 49.51 32.52 26.48
C SER A 22 48.48 31.79 25.60
N ILE A 23 48.88 30.73 24.89
CA ILE A 23 48.04 30.02 23.92
C ILE A 23 47.15 28.93 24.57
N SER A 24 47.41 28.57 25.84
CA SER A 24 46.69 27.46 26.51
C SER A 24 45.37 27.83 27.22
N ILE A 25 44.77 29.00 26.97
CA ILE A 25 43.52 29.42 27.66
C ILE A 25 42.30 29.56 26.74
N PHE A 26 42.39 29.20 25.45
CA PHE A 26 41.17 29.07 24.63
C PHE A 26 40.46 27.72 24.89
N SER A 27 39.92 27.58 26.10
CA SER A 27 38.94 26.54 26.45
C SER A 27 37.60 26.91 25.81
N CYS A 28 37.35 26.39 24.60
CA CYS A 28 36.04 26.43 23.97
C CYS A 28 35.02 25.70 24.87
N LYS A 29 34.14 26.44 25.55
CA LYS A 29 32.93 25.85 26.13
C LYS A 29 32.05 25.34 24.98
N ARG A 30 32.07 24.03 24.76
CA ARG A 30 31.10 23.35 23.88
C ARG A 30 29.73 23.39 24.58
N THR A 31 28.93 24.39 24.25
CA THR A 31 27.51 24.45 24.64
C THR A 31 26.82 23.25 23.98
N ARG A 32 26.41 22.26 24.77
CA ARG A 32 25.49 21.23 24.28
C ARG A 32 24.12 21.89 24.17
N ILE A 33 23.64 22.10 22.95
CA ILE A 33 22.21 22.35 22.71
C ILE A 33 21.51 21.05 23.11
N PRO A 34 20.60 21.04 24.10
CA PRO A 34 19.80 19.86 24.36
C PRO A 34 18.87 19.68 23.16
N GLU A 35 19.14 18.67 22.34
CA GLU A 35 18.23 18.21 21.29
C GLU A 35 16.96 17.73 22.00
N LYS A 36 15.92 18.55 21.99
CA LYS A 36 14.59 18.17 22.44
C LYS A 36 14.09 17.12 21.45
N ILE A 37 14.37 15.86 21.73
CA ILE A 37 13.79 14.72 20.99
C ILE A 37 12.31 14.70 21.35
N GLU A 38 11.51 15.38 20.54
CA GLU A 38 10.07 15.27 20.56
C GLU A 38 9.74 13.88 19.99
N THR A 39 9.46 12.94 20.89
CA THR A 39 9.16 11.56 20.51
C THR A 39 7.84 11.55 19.74
N ILE A 40 7.92 11.26 18.44
CA ILE A 40 6.73 11.03 17.62
C ILE A 40 6.09 9.74 18.11
N GLN A 41 5.03 9.86 18.91
CA GLN A 41 4.16 8.75 19.27
C GLN A 41 3.36 8.36 18.02
N LEU A 42 3.84 7.35 17.30
CA LEU A 42 3.08 6.78 16.19
C LEU A 42 1.81 6.15 16.77
N LYS A 43 0.66 6.74 16.43
CA LYS A 43 -0.64 6.12 16.71
C LYS A 43 -0.70 4.82 15.91
N MET A 44 -0.91 3.70 16.59
CA MET A 44 -1.16 2.42 15.93
C MET A 44 -2.32 2.60 14.96
N THR A 45 -2.07 2.41 13.67
CA THR A 45 -3.13 2.33 12.68
C THR A 45 -3.88 1.03 12.91
N GLN A 46 -5.20 1.08 12.85
CA GLN A 46 -5.98 -0.15 12.80
C GLN A 46 -5.60 -0.87 11.49
N PRO A 47 -5.40 -2.20 11.52
CA PRO A 47 -5.26 -2.95 10.28
C PRO A 47 -6.47 -2.60 9.40
N PRO A 48 -6.27 -2.42 8.08
CA PRO A 48 -7.38 -2.12 7.18
C PRO A 48 -8.50 -3.12 7.47
N LYS A 49 -9.68 -2.60 7.84
CA LYS A 49 -10.89 -3.41 7.96
C LYS A 49 -10.97 -4.20 6.66
N GLU A 50 -10.87 -5.51 6.76
CA GLU A 50 -10.87 -6.42 5.61
C GLU A 50 -12.02 -5.99 4.69
N LEU A 51 -11.69 -5.42 3.54
CA LEU A 51 -12.67 -4.82 2.65
C LEU A 51 -13.38 -5.99 1.98
N SER A 52 -14.48 -6.47 2.57
CA SER A 52 -15.29 -7.53 1.99
C SER A 52 -15.91 -7.01 0.70
N LEU A 53 -15.33 -7.42 -0.43
CA LEU A 53 -15.83 -7.09 -1.75
C LEU A 53 -16.80 -8.18 -2.22
N TRP A 54 -17.90 -7.77 -2.84
CA TRP A 54 -18.95 -8.65 -3.33
C TRP A 54 -19.20 -8.38 -4.80
N GLY A 55 -19.56 -9.42 -5.55
CA GLY A 55 -19.92 -9.35 -6.96
C GLY A 55 -21.35 -9.83 -7.18
N VAL A 56 -22.07 -9.17 -8.10
CA VAL A 56 -23.34 -9.67 -8.63
C VAL A 56 -23.21 -9.82 -10.14
N THR A 57 -23.53 -11.00 -10.67
CA THR A 57 -23.40 -11.28 -12.10
C THR A 57 -24.44 -10.53 -12.93
N LYS A 58 -24.02 -9.94 -14.06
CA LYS A 58 -24.88 -9.17 -14.98
C LYS A 58 -25.54 -10.00 -16.07
N TYR A 59 -25.08 -11.22 -16.30
CA TYR A 59 -25.53 -12.09 -17.37
C TYR A 59 -25.67 -13.53 -16.89
N SER A 60 -26.52 -14.30 -17.56
CA SER A 60 -26.60 -15.76 -17.39
C SER A 60 -25.48 -16.47 -18.15
N ASP A 61 -25.25 -17.74 -17.80
CA ASP A 61 -24.21 -18.60 -18.37
C ASP A 61 -22.78 -18.05 -18.22
N LEU A 62 -22.56 -17.23 -17.19
CA LEU A 62 -21.25 -16.64 -16.92
C LEU A 62 -20.32 -17.70 -16.31
N LYS A 63 -19.17 -17.90 -16.94
CA LYS A 63 -18.24 -18.98 -16.59
C LYS A 63 -17.39 -18.61 -15.37
N LEU A 64 -17.46 -19.43 -14.33
CA LEU A 64 -16.47 -19.49 -13.27
C LEU A 64 -15.37 -20.46 -13.70
N ARG A 65 -14.12 -19.98 -13.76
CA ARG A 65 -13.00 -20.71 -14.35
C ARG A 65 -11.94 -21.09 -13.33
N GLU A 66 -11.16 -22.11 -13.63
CA GLU A 66 -10.05 -22.54 -12.76
C GLU A 66 -8.87 -21.57 -12.81
N GLU A 67 -8.60 -21.00 -13.98
CA GLU A 67 -7.51 -20.07 -14.24
C GLU A 67 -8.01 -18.79 -14.93
N LEU A 68 -7.16 -17.76 -14.91
CA LEU A 68 -7.37 -16.45 -15.54
C LEU A 68 -7.19 -16.46 -17.07
N SER A 69 -7.81 -17.43 -17.75
CA SER A 69 -7.72 -17.64 -19.20
C SER A 69 -9.07 -18.05 -19.78
N ASP A 70 -9.33 -17.69 -21.03
CA ASP A 70 -10.53 -18.05 -21.78
C ASP A 70 -10.58 -19.53 -22.21
N GLU A 71 -9.41 -20.15 -22.35
CA GLU A 71 -9.24 -21.58 -22.61
C GLU A 71 -9.23 -22.45 -21.34
N SER A 72 -9.30 -21.82 -20.16
CA SER A 72 -9.31 -22.55 -18.89
C SER A 72 -10.60 -23.35 -18.69
N SER A 73 -10.48 -24.50 -18.00
CA SER A 73 -11.59 -25.31 -17.52
C SER A 73 -12.68 -24.47 -16.85
N VAL A 74 -13.93 -24.74 -17.24
CA VAL A 74 -15.11 -24.13 -16.61
C VAL A 74 -15.52 -24.99 -15.42
N LEU A 75 -15.44 -24.40 -14.22
CA LEU A 75 -15.87 -25.03 -12.97
C LEU A 75 -17.40 -24.99 -12.81
N ARG A 76 -18.02 -23.87 -13.21
CA ARG A 76 -19.46 -23.64 -13.09
C ARG A 76 -19.96 -22.55 -14.04
N TYR A 77 -21.24 -22.65 -14.41
CA TYR A 77 -22.00 -21.56 -15.03
C TYR A 77 -22.82 -20.85 -13.96
N LEU A 78 -22.68 -19.53 -13.87
CA LEU A 78 -23.41 -18.65 -12.97
C LEU A 78 -24.56 -18.00 -13.71
N THR A 79 -25.74 -17.94 -13.09
CA THR A 79 -26.93 -17.29 -13.65
C THR A 79 -26.88 -15.79 -13.39
N HIS A 80 -27.68 -15.02 -14.13
CA HIS A 80 -27.86 -13.59 -13.88
C HIS A 80 -28.34 -13.33 -12.44
N GLY A 81 -27.68 -12.40 -11.73
CA GLY A 81 -27.98 -12.08 -10.34
C GLY A 81 -27.29 -12.96 -9.30
N SER A 82 -26.43 -13.91 -9.71
CA SER A 82 -25.65 -14.71 -8.76
C SER A 82 -24.77 -13.82 -7.88
N LEU A 83 -24.82 -14.04 -6.57
CA LEU A 83 -24.00 -13.36 -5.57
C LEU A 83 -22.68 -14.12 -5.38
N VAL A 84 -21.56 -13.41 -5.41
CA VAL A 84 -20.22 -13.98 -5.20
C VAL A 84 -19.40 -13.12 -4.24
N GLU A 85 -18.58 -13.76 -3.41
CA GLU A 85 -17.60 -13.08 -2.56
C GLU A 85 -16.30 -12.91 -3.34
N ILE A 86 -15.76 -11.70 -3.41
CA ILE A 86 -14.51 -11.40 -4.10
C ILE A 86 -13.36 -11.54 -3.12
N ILE A 87 -12.51 -12.55 -3.34
CA ILE A 87 -11.35 -12.85 -2.51
C ILE A 87 -10.15 -12.01 -2.93
N LYS A 88 -9.90 -11.93 -4.24
CA LYS A 88 -8.79 -11.13 -4.80
C LYS A 88 -9.07 -10.77 -6.24
N ARG A 89 -8.28 -9.83 -6.74
CA ARG A 89 -8.20 -9.43 -8.14
C ARG A 89 -6.81 -9.76 -8.67
N ASN A 90 -6.68 -10.02 -9.96
CA ASN A 90 -5.36 -10.06 -10.59
C ASN A 90 -4.76 -8.64 -10.71
N ASP A 91 -3.49 -8.58 -11.11
CA ASP A 91 -2.73 -7.32 -11.16
C ASP A 91 -2.90 -6.55 -12.47
N SER A 92 -3.35 -7.22 -13.54
CA SER A 92 -3.41 -6.66 -14.88
C SER A 92 -4.81 -6.65 -15.48
N ILE A 93 -5.13 -5.56 -16.17
CA ILE A 93 -6.34 -5.48 -17.01
C ILE A 93 -6.13 -6.38 -18.22
N THR A 94 -7.13 -7.20 -18.54
CA THR A 94 -7.17 -8.10 -19.70
C THR A 94 -8.22 -7.62 -20.70
N LEU A 95 -7.95 -7.78 -21.99
CA LEU A 95 -8.95 -7.63 -23.05
C LEU A 95 -9.61 -9.00 -23.28
N PHE A 96 -10.90 -9.12 -22.99
CA PHE A 96 -11.68 -10.33 -23.20
C PHE A 96 -13.04 -9.96 -23.80
N ASP A 97 -13.42 -10.60 -24.91
CA ASP A 97 -14.70 -10.34 -25.61
C ASP A 97 -14.96 -8.84 -25.87
N GLY A 98 -13.91 -8.16 -26.38
CA GLY A 98 -13.94 -6.73 -26.69
C GLY A 98 -14.01 -5.78 -25.49
N LYS A 99 -14.02 -6.30 -24.25
CA LYS A 99 -14.11 -5.53 -23.00
C LYS A 99 -12.79 -5.58 -22.25
N ARG A 100 -12.44 -4.48 -21.57
CA ARG A 100 -11.22 -4.40 -20.75
C ARG A 100 -11.59 -4.32 -19.29
N ASP A 101 -11.15 -5.30 -18.51
CA ASP A 101 -11.33 -5.31 -17.05
C ASP A 101 -10.32 -6.26 -16.40
N TYR A 102 -10.33 -6.33 -15.08
CA TYR A 102 -9.57 -7.30 -14.30
C TYR A 102 -10.28 -8.65 -14.20
N TRP A 103 -9.51 -9.68 -13.85
CA TRP A 103 -10.05 -10.94 -13.38
C TRP A 103 -10.16 -10.92 -11.86
N TYR A 104 -11.27 -11.47 -11.37
CA TYR A 104 -11.54 -11.58 -9.94
C TYR A 104 -11.60 -13.04 -9.55
N TYR A 105 -10.84 -13.40 -8.52
CA TYR A 105 -10.96 -14.70 -7.87
C TYR A 105 -12.06 -14.60 -6.83
N VAL A 106 -13.10 -15.39 -7.00
CA VAL A 106 -14.34 -15.29 -6.24
C VAL A 106 -14.71 -16.63 -5.63
N LYS A 107 -15.50 -16.59 -4.56
CA LYS A 107 -16.19 -17.72 -3.98
C LYS A 107 -17.67 -17.65 -4.31
N SER A 108 -18.21 -18.75 -4.83
CA SER A 108 -19.62 -18.94 -5.10
C SER A 108 -20.02 -20.29 -4.52
N ASP A 109 -20.92 -20.27 -3.53
CA ASP A 109 -21.30 -21.44 -2.74
C ASP A 109 -20.06 -22.18 -2.17
N SER A 110 -19.80 -23.39 -2.67
CA SER A 110 -18.69 -24.26 -2.29
C SER A 110 -17.50 -24.24 -3.26
N LEU A 111 -17.57 -23.45 -4.34
CA LEU A 111 -16.53 -23.38 -5.37
C LEU A 111 -15.84 -22.02 -5.34
N THR A 112 -14.54 -22.03 -5.67
CA THR A 112 -13.75 -20.82 -5.89
C THR A 112 -13.14 -20.86 -7.26
N GLY A 113 -13.11 -19.73 -7.96
CA GLY A 113 -12.56 -19.63 -9.30
C GLY A 113 -12.48 -18.20 -9.79
N TRP A 114 -12.07 -18.03 -11.04
CA TRP A 114 -11.90 -16.76 -11.71
C TRP A 114 -13.12 -16.37 -12.53
N ILE A 115 -13.48 -15.09 -12.45
CA ILE A 115 -14.54 -14.46 -13.23
C ILE A 115 -14.04 -13.14 -13.80
N PHE A 116 -14.48 -12.82 -15.02
CA PHE A 116 -14.06 -11.58 -15.67
C PHE A 116 -14.90 -10.40 -15.18
N GLY A 117 -14.23 -9.34 -14.70
CA GLY A 117 -14.82 -8.19 -14.01
C GLY A 117 -15.89 -7.47 -14.82
N ALA A 118 -15.73 -7.41 -16.14
CA ALA A 118 -16.65 -6.70 -17.01
C ALA A 118 -18.09 -7.25 -16.96
N TYR A 119 -18.29 -8.46 -16.41
CA TYR A 119 -19.57 -9.14 -16.32
C TYR A 119 -20.16 -9.20 -14.91
N ILE A 120 -19.53 -8.55 -13.94
CA ILE A 120 -20.07 -8.41 -12.58
C ILE A 120 -20.21 -6.94 -12.19
N ASP A 121 -21.16 -6.64 -11.31
CA ASP A 121 -21.25 -5.40 -10.55
C ASP A 121 -20.56 -5.61 -9.21
N ILE A 122 -19.68 -4.70 -8.79
CA ILE A 122 -18.85 -4.83 -7.58
C ILE A 122 -19.36 -3.92 -6.47
N PHE A 123 -19.45 -4.46 -5.26
CA PHE A 123 -19.93 -3.79 -4.05
C PHE A 123 -18.89 -3.91 -2.93
N ASN A 124 -18.87 -2.92 -2.02
CA ASN A 124 -17.98 -2.89 -0.85
C ASN A 124 -18.67 -3.30 0.45
N ASP A 125 -19.92 -3.78 0.34
CA ASP A 125 -20.72 -4.31 1.43
C ASP A 125 -21.71 -5.35 0.90
N ILE A 126 -22.01 -6.36 1.73
CA ILE A 126 -22.90 -7.47 1.34
C ILE A 126 -24.34 -7.00 1.14
N ILE A 127 -24.82 -6.02 1.93
CA ILE A 127 -26.21 -5.56 1.92
C ILE A 127 -26.55 -4.92 0.56
N SER A 128 -25.63 -4.13 0.00
CA SER A 128 -25.79 -3.54 -1.32
C SER A 128 -25.80 -4.57 -2.44
N ALA A 129 -24.97 -5.61 -2.32
CA ALA A 129 -24.93 -6.70 -3.29
C ALA A 129 -26.20 -7.56 -3.24
N GLU A 130 -26.68 -7.90 -2.04
CA GLU A 130 -27.94 -8.63 -1.82
C GLU A 130 -29.12 -7.85 -2.39
N ARG A 131 -29.22 -6.55 -2.11
CA ARG A 131 -30.28 -5.69 -2.68
C ARG A 131 -30.28 -5.71 -4.21
N LYS A 132 -29.09 -5.70 -4.84
CA LYS A 132 -28.97 -5.78 -6.30
C LYS A 132 -29.42 -7.16 -6.81
N CYS A 133 -29.03 -8.24 -6.15
CA CYS A 133 -29.48 -9.60 -6.45
C CYS A 133 -31.01 -9.70 -6.37
N GLU A 134 -31.60 -9.26 -5.26
CA GLU A 134 -33.06 -9.22 -5.07
C GLU A 134 -33.76 -8.44 -6.19
N GLN A 135 -33.28 -7.24 -6.51
CA GLN A 135 -33.83 -6.43 -7.60
C GLN A 135 -33.84 -7.17 -8.93
N ILE A 136 -32.75 -7.89 -9.26
CA ILE A 136 -32.65 -8.69 -10.48
C ILE A 136 -33.66 -9.84 -10.46
N LEU A 137 -33.76 -10.55 -9.33
CA LEU A 137 -34.69 -11.67 -9.16
C LEU A 137 -36.14 -11.21 -9.36
N PHE A 138 -36.57 -10.16 -8.64
CA PHE A 138 -37.95 -9.63 -8.76
C PHE A 138 -38.29 -9.20 -10.19
N ASN A 139 -37.41 -8.43 -10.85
CA ASN A 139 -37.64 -7.99 -12.23
C ASN A 139 -37.69 -9.18 -13.22
N THR A 140 -36.98 -10.26 -12.93
CA THR A 140 -37.02 -11.47 -13.77
C THR A 140 -38.38 -12.17 -13.71
N TYR A 141 -39.05 -12.17 -12.55
CA TYR A 141 -40.37 -12.78 -12.38
C TYR A 141 -41.52 -11.96 -12.97
N GLU A 142 -41.34 -10.65 -13.16
CA GLU A 142 -42.37 -9.78 -13.77
C GLU A 142 -42.37 -9.83 -15.30
N LYS A 143 -41.34 -10.39 -15.94
CA LYS A 143 -41.25 -10.44 -17.40
C LYS A 143 -42.15 -11.57 -17.95
N PRO A 144 -43.11 -11.28 -18.87
CA PRO A 144 -43.95 -12.32 -19.47
C PRO A 144 -43.11 -13.35 -20.22
N LEU A 145 -43.52 -14.63 -20.17
CA LEU A 145 -42.94 -15.68 -21.01
C LEU A 145 -43.29 -15.37 -22.47
N GLU A 146 -42.29 -14.96 -23.26
CA GLU A 146 -42.39 -14.79 -24.73
C GLU A 146 -42.40 -16.14 -25.45
#